data_AF-A0A2T1D1V2-F1
#
_entry.id   AF-A0A2T1D1V2-F1
#
_cell.length_a   1.000
_cell.length_b   1.000
_cell.length_c   1.000
_cell.angle_alpha   90.00
_cell.angle_beta   90.00
_cell.angle_gamma   90.00
#
_symmetry.space_group_name_H-M   'P 1'
#
loop_
_entity.id
_entity.type
_entity.pdbx_description
1 polymer ?
#
loop_
_entity_poly.entity_id
_entity_poly.type
_entity_poly.pdbx_seq_one_letter_code
_entity_poly.pdbx_strand_id
1 'polypeptide(L)'
;MFNPSSNLLTEDIHDRQYCAHLLSCPHHHQRLERIARKHTRGTSIAWEDAVQSAQIKILEAVRAGKFRHGGTQEFYRWATTVAKFEMIDLVRKEKRYPKTSLDQPITGTDLPLSETIATEFNLLETVERADLVARALESIQRLEQCYPDRQYLKLWQGMMQGKKQTDLAAELGLSQGAISKRWKELVQRIAEGLGLLQIEAIQQEARQRQAQQNQGSQQNRRRSSASW
;
A
#
# COMPACT_ATOMS: atom_id res chain seq x y z
N MET A 1 46.58 23.62 -13.90
CA MET A 1 45.33 23.22 -13.20
C MET A 1 44.38 24.41 -13.22
N PHE A 2 43.47 24.45 -14.20
CA PHE A 2 42.37 25.40 -14.25
C PHE A 2 41.09 24.56 -14.27
N ASN A 3 40.23 24.75 -13.27
CA ASN A 3 38.99 24.00 -13.10
C ASN A 3 37.86 24.86 -13.68
N PRO A 4 37.23 24.49 -14.83
CA PRO A 4 36.21 25.33 -15.48
C PRO A 4 34.77 24.97 -15.06
N SER A 5 34.57 24.36 -13.90
CA SER A 5 33.27 23.80 -13.51
C SER A 5 32.39 24.73 -12.67
N SER A 6 32.79 25.99 -12.47
CA SER A 6 32.13 26.90 -11.51
C SER A 6 31.10 27.86 -12.12
N ASN A 7 31.00 28.00 -13.45
CA ASN A 7 30.10 28.98 -14.10
C ASN A 7 28.72 28.44 -14.51
N LEU A 8 28.52 27.12 -14.60
CA LEU A 8 27.25 26.53 -15.08
C LEU A 8 26.14 26.51 -14.03
N LEU A 9 26.46 26.68 -12.74
CA LEU A 9 25.46 26.65 -11.66
C LEU A 9 24.85 28.03 -11.38
N THR A 10 25.56 29.11 -11.69
CA THR A 10 25.10 30.49 -11.43
C THR A 10 24.12 31.01 -12.47
N GLU A 11 24.28 30.64 -13.75
CA GLU A 11 23.32 31.03 -14.81
C GLU A 11 21.94 30.40 -14.59
N ASP A 12 21.90 29.13 -14.20
CA ASP A 12 20.66 28.38 -13.98
C ASP A 12 19.86 28.91 -12.77
N ILE A 13 20.53 29.42 -11.72
CA ILE A 13 19.84 30.01 -10.55
C ILE A 13 19.23 31.37 -10.89
N HIS A 14 19.93 32.20 -11.68
CA HIS A 14 19.43 33.50 -12.12
C HIS A 14 18.24 33.37 -13.07
N ASP A 15 18.28 32.42 -14.01
CA ASP A 15 17.16 32.13 -14.90
C ASP A 15 15.92 31.63 -14.14
N ARG A 16 16.10 30.86 -13.07
CA ARG A 16 15.00 30.38 -12.22
C ARG A 16 14.32 31.48 -11.43
N GLN A 17 15.08 32.40 -10.84
CA GLN A 17 14.54 33.56 -10.13
C GLN A 17 13.85 34.54 -11.11
N TYR A 18 14.42 34.69 -12.30
CA TYR A 18 13.83 35.47 -13.37
C TYR A 18 12.47 34.91 -13.83
N CYS A 19 12.35 33.60 -14.05
CA CYS A 19 11.07 32.97 -14.39
C CYS A 19 10.00 33.14 -13.29
N ALA A 20 10.38 33.03 -12.01
CA ALA A 20 9.46 33.27 -10.91
C ALA A 20 8.93 34.71 -10.92
N HIS A 21 9.80 35.69 -11.19
CA HIS A 21 9.42 37.09 -11.33
C HIS A 21 8.50 37.34 -12.54
N LEU A 22 8.76 36.68 -13.68
CA LEU A 22 7.89 36.75 -14.86
C LEU A 22 6.47 36.23 -14.58
N LEU A 23 6.33 35.19 -13.75
CA LEU A 23 5.02 34.65 -13.37
C LEU A 23 4.21 35.60 -12.48
N SER A 24 4.86 36.55 -11.80
CA SER A 24 4.20 37.60 -11.03
C SER A 24 3.69 38.75 -11.90
N CYS A 25 3.91 38.73 -13.23
CA CYS A 25 3.41 39.76 -14.13
C CYS A 25 1.86 39.80 -14.14
N PRO A 26 1.22 40.94 -13.82
CA PRO A 26 -0.24 41.05 -13.73
C PRO A 26 -0.97 40.65 -15.02
N HIS A 27 -0.42 41.01 -16.18
CA HIS A 27 -1.01 40.68 -17.47
C HIS A 27 -1.00 39.18 -17.77
N HIS A 28 0.06 38.47 -17.37
CA HIS A 28 0.13 37.03 -17.50
C HIS A 28 -0.84 36.35 -16.53
N HIS A 29 -0.88 36.82 -15.29
CA HIS A 29 -1.81 36.32 -14.27
C HIS A 29 -3.28 36.42 -14.72
N GLN A 30 -3.72 37.60 -15.16
CA GLN A 30 -5.07 37.82 -15.70
C GLN A 30 -5.40 36.91 -16.89
N ARG A 31 -4.41 36.56 -17.71
CA ARG A 31 -4.60 35.63 -18.82
C ARG A 31 -4.83 34.21 -18.31
N LEU A 32 -4.08 33.78 -17.30
CA LEU A 32 -4.29 32.48 -16.66
C LEU A 32 -5.65 32.41 -15.95
N GLU A 33 -6.08 33.46 -15.26
CA GLU A 33 -7.40 33.55 -14.64
C GLU A 33 -8.53 33.34 -15.66
N ARG A 34 -8.46 34.01 -16.81
CA ARG A 34 -9.45 33.86 -17.89
C ARG A 34 -9.52 32.43 -18.41
N ILE A 35 -8.38 31.76 -18.52
CA ILE A 35 -8.30 30.36 -18.95
C ILE A 35 -8.89 29.45 -17.86
N ALA A 36 -8.51 29.65 -16.60
CA ALA A 36 -9.01 28.87 -15.46
C ALA A 36 -10.53 28.96 -15.38
N ARG A 37 -11.10 30.18 -15.35
CA ARG A 37 -12.56 30.40 -15.30
C ARG A 37 -13.30 29.72 -16.46
N LYS A 38 -12.70 29.69 -17.65
CA LYS A 38 -13.28 28.98 -18.81
C LYS A 38 -13.31 27.47 -18.60
N HIS A 39 -12.24 26.90 -18.06
CA HIS A 39 -12.07 25.45 -17.95
C HIS A 39 -12.70 24.85 -16.69
N THR A 40 -12.77 25.59 -15.58
CA THR A 40 -13.38 25.13 -14.33
C THR A 40 -14.89 25.41 -14.24
N ARG A 41 -15.47 26.11 -15.22
CA ARG A 41 -16.91 26.39 -15.24
C ARG A 41 -17.72 25.09 -15.22
N GLY A 42 -18.61 24.97 -14.23
CA GLY A 42 -19.47 23.80 -14.05
C GLY A 42 -18.74 22.58 -13.48
N THR A 43 -17.58 22.78 -12.85
CA THR A 43 -16.86 21.76 -12.08
C THR A 43 -16.85 22.17 -10.60
N SER A 44 -16.54 21.22 -9.71
CA SER A 44 -16.37 21.51 -8.28
C SER A 44 -15.06 22.25 -7.95
N ILE A 45 -14.18 22.46 -8.94
CA ILE A 45 -12.87 23.07 -8.77
C ILE A 45 -12.98 24.60 -8.80
N ALA A 46 -12.48 25.25 -7.76
CA ALA A 46 -12.32 26.71 -7.75
C ALA A 46 -11.31 27.16 -8.81
N TRP A 47 -11.60 28.28 -9.50
CA TRP A 47 -10.70 28.75 -10.57
C TRP A 47 -9.36 29.21 -10.00
N GLU A 48 -9.33 29.69 -8.75
CA GLU A 48 -8.15 30.07 -7.99
C GLU A 48 -7.21 28.88 -7.80
N ASP A 49 -7.74 27.72 -7.40
CA ASP A 49 -6.96 26.49 -7.21
C ASP A 49 -6.36 26.01 -8.54
N ALA A 50 -7.12 26.13 -9.63
CA ALA A 50 -6.64 25.79 -10.96
C ALA A 50 -5.50 26.72 -11.43
N VAL A 51 -5.56 28.02 -11.10
CA VAL A 51 -4.45 28.96 -11.36
C VAL A 51 -3.22 28.60 -10.52
N GLN A 52 -3.38 28.33 -9.23
CA GLN A 52 -2.26 27.96 -8.36
C GLN A 52 -1.59 26.67 -8.82
N SER A 53 -2.38 25.63 -9.12
CA SER A 53 -1.87 24.36 -9.63
C SER A 53 -1.08 24.54 -10.93
N ALA A 54 -1.59 25.35 -11.87
CA ALA A 54 -0.90 25.69 -13.09
C ALA A 54 0.42 26.44 -12.85
N GLN A 55 0.46 27.40 -11.92
CA GLN A 55 1.68 28.13 -11.57
C GLN A 55 2.75 27.20 -10.98
N ILE A 56 2.35 26.31 -10.06
CA ILE A 56 3.23 25.27 -9.50
C ILE A 56 3.79 24.42 -10.65
N LYS A 57 2.94 23.98 -11.57
CA LYS A 57 3.36 23.14 -12.70
C LYS A 57 4.36 23.84 -13.62
N ILE A 58 4.15 25.11 -13.91
CA ILE A 58 5.09 25.90 -14.71
C ILE A 58 6.43 26.01 -13.99
N LEU A 59 6.44 26.31 -12.70
CA LEU A 59 7.66 26.40 -11.89
C LEU A 59 8.42 25.07 -11.85
N GLU A 60 7.72 23.95 -11.67
CA GLU A 60 8.31 22.60 -11.74
C GLU A 60 8.92 22.32 -13.12
N ALA A 61 8.22 22.67 -14.19
CA ALA A 61 8.70 22.49 -15.56
C ALA A 61 9.94 23.34 -15.86
N VAL A 62 9.99 24.59 -15.35
CA VAL A 62 11.17 25.44 -15.43
C VAL A 62 12.32 24.82 -14.64
N ARG A 63 12.10 24.37 -13.40
CA ARG A 63 13.13 23.69 -12.58
C ARG A 63 13.66 22.42 -13.23
N ALA A 64 12.83 21.72 -14.00
CA ALA A 64 13.22 20.55 -14.78
C ALA A 64 13.89 20.90 -16.13
N GLY A 65 14.16 22.18 -16.39
CA GLY A 65 14.80 22.64 -17.62
C GLY A 65 13.96 22.39 -18.88
N LYS A 66 12.62 22.44 -18.78
CA LYS A 66 11.70 22.24 -19.92
C LYS A 66 11.57 23.49 -20.79
N PHE A 67 11.83 24.67 -20.23
CA PHE A 67 12.01 25.92 -20.96
C PHE A 67 13.50 26.27 -20.91
N ARG A 68 14.17 26.31 -22.06
CA ARG A 68 15.63 26.49 -22.14
C ARG A 68 16.06 27.72 -22.92
N HIS A 69 15.24 28.18 -23.85
CA HIS A 69 15.58 29.28 -24.76
C HIS A 69 14.33 30.08 -25.10
N GLY A 70 14.51 31.37 -25.31
CA GLY A 70 13.45 32.30 -25.69
C GLY A 70 13.40 33.51 -24.75
N GLY A 71 12.82 34.61 -25.24
CA GLY A 71 12.59 35.78 -24.44
C GLY A 71 11.32 35.68 -23.60
N THR A 72 10.95 36.80 -22.99
CA THR A 72 9.77 36.92 -22.12
C THR A 72 8.46 36.54 -22.84
N GLN A 73 8.32 36.86 -24.13
CA GLN A 73 7.11 36.54 -24.90
C GLN A 73 6.99 35.04 -25.19
N GLU A 74 8.09 34.39 -25.54
CA GLU A 74 8.18 32.95 -25.75
C GLU A 74 7.87 32.20 -24.45
N PHE A 75 8.43 32.69 -23.33
CA PHE A 75 8.10 32.18 -22.00
C PHE A 75 6.61 32.26 -21.71
N TYR A 76 5.96 33.43 -21.90
CA TYR A 76 4.53 33.57 -21.64
C TYR A 76 3.66 32.67 -22.52
N ARG A 77 4.00 32.50 -23.80
CA ARG A 77 3.28 31.59 -24.70
C ARG A 77 3.42 30.14 -24.24
N TRP A 78 4.64 29.72 -23.92
CA TRP A 78 4.93 28.39 -23.40
C TRP A 78 4.21 28.13 -22.06
N ALA A 79 4.34 29.04 -21.10
CA ALA A 79 3.70 28.96 -19.79
C ALA A 79 2.17 28.90 -19.90
N THR A 80 1.58 29.69 -20.80
CA THR A 80 0.13 29.64 -21.07
C THR A 80 -0.30 28.25 -21.55
N THR A 81 0.50 27.61 -22.40
CA THR A 81 0.23 26.25 -22.88
C THR A 81 0.31 25.23 -21.75
N VAL A 82 1.37 25.27 -20.94
CA VAL A 82 1.52 24.39 -19.77
C VAL A 82 0.35 24.55 -18.80
N ALA A 83 0.01 25.79 -18.45
CA ALA A 83 -1.10 26.09 -17.57
C ALA A 83 -2.43 25.54 -18.09
N LYS A 84 -2.73 25.77 -19.37
CA LYS A 84 -3.96 25.28 -19.99
C LYS A 84 -4.07 23.76 -19.88
N PHE A 85 -2.99 23.02 -20.14
CA PHE A 85 -3.01 21.56 -20.04
C PHE A 85 -3.19 21.09 -18.59
N GLU A 86 -2.48 21.69 -17.63
CA GLU A 86 -2.64 21.33 -16.21
C GLU A 86 -4.08 21.58 -15.74
N MET A 87 -4.68 22.73 -16.08
CA MET A 87 -6.06 23.04 -15.72
C MET A 87 -7.07 22.04 -16.31
N ILE A 88 -6.87 21.63 -17.58
CA ILE A 88 -7.69 20.60 -18.23
C ILE A 88 -7.54 19.26 -17.51
N ASP A 89 -6.30 18.89 -17.18
CA ASP A 89 -6.02 17.60 -16.53
C ASP A 89 -6.54 17.55 -15.10
N LEU A 90 -6.51 18.67 -14.37
CA LEU A 90 -7.12 18.81 -13.05
C LEU A 90 -8.63 18.57 -13.13
N VAL A 91 -9.32 19.22 -14.06
CA VAL A 91 -10.75 18.99 -14.32
C VAL A 91 -11.05 17.53 -14.73
N ARG A 92 -10.19 16.93 -15.55
CA ARG A 92 -10.34 15.51 -15.93
C ARG A 92 -10.11 14.55 -14.77
N LYS A 93 -9.25 14.89 -13.81
CA LYS A 93 -9.02 14.05 -12.61
C LYS A 93 -10.24 14.07 -11.70
N GLU A 94 -10.86 15.24 -11.52
CA GLU A 94 -12.09 15.37 -10.74
C GLU A 94 -13.23 14.54 -11.32
N LYS A 95 -13.47 14.65 -12.64
CA LYS A 95 -14.51 13.87 -13.33
C LYS A 95 -14.30 12.35 -13.31
N ARG A 96 -13.05 11.89 -13.16
CA ARG A 96 -12.75 10.45 -13.10
C ARG A 96 -13.20 9.80 -11.80
N TYR A 97 -13.31 10.58 -10.73
CA TYR A 97 -13.70 10.10 -9.42
C TYR A 97 -14.88 10.94 -8.95
N PRO A 98 -16.09 10.70 -9.50
CA PRO A 98 -17.29 11.37 -9.00
C PRO A 98 -17.41 11.07 -7.51
N LYS A 99 -17.29 12.11 -6.69
CA LYS A 99 -17.48 12.03 -5.25
C LYS A 99 -18.93 12.41 -4.96
N THR A 100 -19.67 11.48 -4.39
CA THR A 100 -21.00 11.77 -3.83
C THR A 100 -20.80 12.35 -2.44
N SER A 101 -21.50 13.44 -2.12
CA SER A 101 -21.47 13.96 -0.75
C SER A 101 -22.12 12.95 0.18
N LEU A 102 -21.48 12.69 1.32
CA LEU A 102 -22.04 11.83 2.36
C LEU A 102 -23.22 12.50 3.09
N ASP A 103 -23.31 13.83 3.01
CA ASP A 103 -24.41 14.62 3.56
C ASP A 103 -25.60 14.70 2.60
N GLN A 104 -25.48 14.13 1.39
CA GLN A 104 -26.58 14.12 0.44
C GLN A 104 -27.72 13.23 0.97
N PRO A 105 -28.97 13.73 1.03
CA PRO A 105 -30.10 12.90 1.43
C PRO A 105 -30.35 11.81 0.40
N ILE A 106 -30.69 10.62 0.88
CA ILE A 106 -31.08 9.52 0.01
C ILE A 106 -32.48 9.80 -0.53
N THR A 107 -32.67 9.62 -1.85
CA THR A 107 -33.94 9.88 -2.53
C THR A 107 -35.11 9.20 -1.80
N GLY A 108 -36.08 9.99 -1.33
CA GLY A 108 -37.27 9.50 -0.63
C GLY A 108 -37.11 9.37 0.89
N THR A 109 -35.99 9.81 1.47
CA THR A 109 -35.76 9.86 2.92
C THR A 109 -35.06 11.17 3.32
N ASP A 110 -35.20 11.56 4.58
CA ASP A 110 -34.45 12.69 5.16
C ASP A 110 -33.08 12.29 5.72
N LEU A 111 -32.67 11.02 5.52
CA LEU A 111 -31.42 10.49 6.06
C LEU A 111 -30.25 10.79 5.11
N PRO A 112 -29.10 11.25 5.64
CA PRO A 112 -27.89 11.43 4.83
C PRO A 112 -27.31 10.08 4.41
N LEU A 113 -26.60 10.06 3.27
CA LEU A 113 -25.95 8.85 2.75
C LEU A 113 -25.00 8.19 3.79
N SER A 114 -24.31 9.00 4.59
CA SER A 114 -23.43 8.55 5.68
C SER A 114 -24.10 7.59 6.66
N GLU A 115 -25.37 7.82 7.01
CA GLU A 115 -26.10 7.01 7.99
C GLU A 115 -26.50 5.64 7.47
N THR A 116 -26.43 5.44 6.15
CA THR A 116 -26.76 4.14 5.53
C THR A 116 -25.56 3.29 5.17
N ILE A 117 -24.36 3.84 5.29
CA ILE A 117 -23.14 3.07 5.08
C ILE A 117 -22.91 2.22 6.33
N ALA A 118 -23.16 0.92 6.20
CA ALA A 118 -22.87 -0.02 7.27
C ALA A 118 -21.38 0.01 7.62
N THR A 119 -21.07 0.11 8.91
CA THR A 119 -19.70 -0.09 9.40
C THR A 119 -19.30 -1.54 9.15
N GLU A 120 -18.07 -1.78 8.64
CA GLU A 120 -17.49 -3.13 8.50
C GLU A 120 -17.24 -3.84 9.85
N PHE A 121 -17.73 -3.28 10.95
CA PHE A 121 -17.56 -3.82 12.28
C PHE A 121 -18.46 -5.05 12.49
N ASN A 122 -17.83 -6.22 12.54
CA ASN A 122 -18.50 -7.47 12.88
C ASN A 122 -18.23 -7.84 14.34
N LEU A 123 -19.25 -7.67 15.19
CA LEU A 123 -19.16 -8.01 16.62
C LEU A 123 -18.92 -9.51 16.83
N LEU A 124 -19.55 -10.37 16.02
CA LEU A 124 -19.37 -11.83 16.12
C LEU A 124 -17.93 -12.22 15.83
N GLU A 125 -17.35 -11.70 14.74
CA GLU A 125 -15.94 -11.94 14.40
C GLU A 125 -15.01 -11.45 15.52
N THR A 126 -15.32 -10.31 16.13
CA THR A 126 -14.55 -9.77 17.26
C THR A 126 -14.59 -10.69 18.47
N VAL A 127 -15.77 -11.23 18.81
CA VAL A 127 -15.96 -12.16 19.92
C VAL A 127 -15.26 -13.49 19.65
N GLU A 128 -15.42 -14.06 18.44
CA GLU A 128 -14.75 -15.30 18.03
C GLU A 128 -13.23 -15.17 18.08
N ARG A 129 -12.70 -14.03 17.61
CA ARG A 129 -11.27 -13.74 17.67
C ARG A 129 -10.78 -13.64 19.12
N ALA A 130 -11.55 -12.99 20.00
CA ALA A 130 -11.20 -12.88 21.41
C ALA A 130 -11.19 -14.25 22.11
N ASP A 131 -12.20 -15.10 21.85
CA ASP A 131 -12.24 -16.48 22.37
C ASP A 131 -11.05 -17.31 21.88
N LEU A 132 -10.74 -17.23 20.58
CA LEU A 132 -9.60 -17.95 20.00
C LEU A 132 -8.27 -17.52 20.65
N VAL A 133 -8.08 -16.22 20.90
CA VAL A 133 -6.90 -15.70 21.59
C VAL A 133 -6.83 -16.20 23.04
N ALA A 134 -7.95 -16.19 23.77
CA ALA A 134 -8.01 -16.69 25.14
C ALA A 134 -7.64 -18.18 25.20
N ARG A 135 -8.22 -19.00 24.32
CA ARG A 135 -7.92 -20.43 24.22
C ARG A 135 -6.48 -20.71 23.81
N ALA A 136 -5.91 -19.90 22.92
CA ALA A 136 -4.50 -20.02 22.54
C ALA A 136 -3.58 -19.73 23.73
N LEU A 137 -3.90 -18.71 24.52
CA LEU A 137 -3.14 -18.37 25.73
C LEU A 137 -3.22 -19.48 26.79
N GLU A 138 -4.41 -20.01 27.05
CA GLU A 138 -4.59 -21.17 27.93
C GLU A 138 -3.77 -22.37 27.45
N SER A 139 -3.75 -22.62 26.14
CA SER A 139 -2.97 -23.72 25.55
C SER A 139 -1.48 -23.52 25.77
N ILE A 140 -0.96 -22.29 25.64
CA ILE A 140 0.44 -21.97 25.93
C ILE A 140 0.76 -22.19 27.41
N GLN A 141 -0.12 -21.77 28.32
CA GLN A 141 0.08 -21.96 29.76
C GLN A 141 0.10 -23.45 30.15
N ARG A 142 -0.78 -24.26 29.57
CA ARG A 142 -0.76 -25.72 29.76
C ARG A 142 0.53 -26.34 29.22
N LEU A 143 0.98 -25.90 28.04
CA LEU A 143 2.25 -26.38 27.46
C LEU A 143 3.46 -26.00 28.32
N GLU A 144 3.46 -24.83 28.95
CA GLU A 144 4.51 -24.42 29.90
C GLU A 144 4.57 -25.36 31.10
N GLN A 145 3.41 -25.79 31.63
CA GLN A 145 3.33 -26.74 32.74
C GLN A 145 3.79 -28.14 32.34
N CYS A 146 3.43 -28.62 31.15
CA CYS A 146 3.84 -29.93 30.66
C CYS A 146 5.32 -30.01 30.25
N TYR A 147 5.89 -28.88 29.83
CA TYR A 147 7.25 -28.80 29.30
C TYR A 147 8.03 -27.60 29.89
N PRO A 148 8.33 -27.61 31.20
CA PRO A 148 8.93 -26.46 31.88
C PRO A 148 10.29 -26.05 31.29
N ASP A 149 11.07 -27.02 30.81
CA ASP A 149 12.39 -26.77 30.20
C ASP A 149 12.31 -26.08 28.82
N ARG A 150 11.12 -26.01 28.22
CA ARG A 150 10.92 -25.43 26.89
C ARG A 150 10.73 -23.92 26.93
N GLN A 151 10.31 -23.34 28.07
CA GLN A 151 10.11 -21.89 28.23
C GLN A 151 9.23 -21.28 27.12
N TYR A 152 8.14 -21.97 26.78
CA TYR A 152 7.23 -21.60 25.70
C TYR A 152 6.58 -20.24 25.93
N LEU A 153 6.25 -19.90 27.17
CA LEU A 153 5.65 -18.60 27.51
C LEU A 153 6.61 -17.44 27.18
N LYS A 154 7.89 -17.55 27.57
CA LYS A 154 8.92 -16.54 27.26
C LYS A 154 9.17 -16.43 25.76
N LEU A 155 9.23 -17.57 25.06
CA LEU A 155 9.37 -17.61 23.60
C LEU A 155 8.21 -16.88 22.92
N TRP A 156 6.95 -17.18 23.30
CA TRP A 156 5.77 -16.54 22.73
C TRP A 156 5.73 -15.04 22.99
N GLN A 157 5.98 -14.60 24.23
CA GLN A 157 6.01 -13.18 24.59
C GLN A 157 7.05 -12.41 23.77
N GLY A 158 8.27 -12.94 23.63
CA GLY A 158 9.30 -12.30 22.83
C GLY A 158 8.95 -12.19 21.35
N MET A 159 8.30 -13.22 20.79
CA MET A 159 7.81 -13.19 19.40
C MET A 159 6.69 -12.14 19.21
N MET A 160 5.77 -12.02 20.16
CA MET A 160 4.70 -11.00 20.13
C MET A 160 5.24 -9.57 20.30
N GLN A 161 6.36 -9.40 21.01
CA GLN A 161 7.07 -8.12 21.14
C GLN A 161 7.94 -7.78 19.91
N GLY A 162 8.00 -8.64 18.90
CA GLY A 162 8.80 -8.42 17.69
C GLY A 162 10.31 -8.61 17.90
N LYS A 163 10.73 -9.33 18.94
CA LYS A 163 12.16 -9.65 19.16
C LYS A 163 12.70 -10.52 18.02
N LYS A 164 13.97 -10.31 17.65
CA LYS A 164 14.63 -11.17 16.65
C LYS A 164 14.97 -12.52 17.27
N GLN A 165 15.04 -13.55 16.43
CA GLN A 165 15.41 -14.91 16.87
C GLN A 165 16.82 -14.97 17.48
N THR A 166 17.74 -14.10 17.07
CA THR A 166 19.09 -13.99 17.64
C THR A 166 19.06 -13.53 19.09
N ASP A 167 18.18 -12.58 19.40
CA ASP A 167 18.06 -11.99 20.73
C ASP A 167 17.38 -12.99 21.67
N LEU A 168 16.33 -13.64 21.19
CA LEU A 168 15.67 -14.74 21.89
C LEU A 168 16.59 -15.96 22.13
N ALA A 169 17.48 -16.26 21.18
CA ALA A 169 18.47 -17.31 21.32
C ALA A 169 19.45 -16.99 22.47
N ALA A 170 19.93 -15.75 22.53
CA ALA A 170 20.79 -15.29 23.63
C ALA A 170 20.06 -15.31 24.98
N GLU A 171 18.82 -14.79 25.04
CA GLU A 171 18.01 -14.73 26.27
C GLU A 171 17.67 -16.12 26.83
N LEU A 172 17.40 -17.09 25.96
CA LEU A 172 17.01 -18.45 26.35
C LEU A 172 18.20 -19.41 26.44
N GLY A 173 19.42 -18.96 26.13
CA GLY A 173 20.63 -19.79 26.13
C GLY A 173 20.60 -20.90 25.06
N LEU A 174 19.97 -20.62 23.92
CA LEU A 174 19.75 -21.57 22.82
C LEU A 174 20.43 -21.10 21.53
N SER A 175 20.55 -21.99 20.55
CA SER A 175 20.92 -21.58 19.19
C SER A 175 19.72 -21.01 18.44
N GLN A 176 19.96 -20.14 17.47
CA GLN A 176 18.91 -19.60 16.60
C GLN A 176 18.10 -20.71 15.90
N GLY A 177 18.77 -21.78 15.45
CA GLY A 177 18.11 -22.94 14.87
C GLY A 177 17.17 -23.67 15.85
N ALA A 178 17.56 -23.73 17.14
CA ALA A 178 16.71 -24.28 18.19
C ALA A 178 15.48 -23.40 18.46
N ILE A 179 15.62 -22.06 18.42
CA ILE A 179 14.49 -21.12 18.51
C ILE A 179 13.49 -21.36 17.38
N SER A 180 13.97 -21.45 16.14
CA SER A 180 13.10 -21.71 14.98
C SER A 180 12.33 -23.03 15.09
N LYS A 181 13.02 -24.11 15.48
CA LYS A 181 12.38 -25.42 15.69
C LYS A 181 11.35 -25.38 16.82
N ARG A 182 11.70 -24.75 17.94
CA ARG A 182 10.84 -24.64 19.13
C ARG A 182 9.62 -23.75 18.88
N TRP A 183 9.75 -22.71 18.05
CA TRP A 183 8.62 -21.89 17.62
C TRP A 183 7.63 -22.69 16.77
N LYS A 184 8.13 -23.46 15.79
CA LYS A 184 7.28 -24.35 14.98
C LYS A 184 6.58 -25.39 15.85
N GLU A 185 7.30 -26.00 16.79
CA GLU A 185 6.75 -26.96 17.76
C GLU A 185 5.63 -26.31 18.59
N LEU A 186 5.86 -25.11 19.12
CA LEU A 186 4.86 -24.37 19.89
C LEU A 186 3.58 -24.09 19.08
N VAL A 187 3.72 -23.55 17.87
CA VAL A 187 2.58 -23.24 16.99
C VAL A 187 1.80 -24.51 16.64
N GLN A 188 2.50 -25.61 16.34
CA GLN A 188 1.86 -26.89 16.06
C GLN A 188 1.06 -27.39 17.26
N ARG A 189 1.65 -27.40 18.46
CA ARG A 189 0.97 -27.88 19.67
C ARG A 189 -0.21 -27.00 20.08
N ILE A 190 -0.13 -25.68 19.88
CA ILE A 190 -1.27 -24.78 20.06
C ILE A 190 -2.38 -25.14 19.08
N ALA A 191 -2.06 -25.32 17.80
CA ALA A 191 -3.05 -25.64 16.79
C ALA A 191 -3.68 -27.03 17.02
N GLU A 192 -2.94 -28.01 17.54
CA GLU A 192 -3.47 -29.28 18.06
C GLU A 192 -4.42 -29.06 19.24
N GLY A 193 -4.00 -28.29 20.25
CA GLY A 193 -4.83 -27.98 21.43
C GLY A 193 -6.09 -27.17 21.13
N LEU A 194 -6.08 -26.40 20.05
CA LEU A 194 -7.25 -25.67 19.55
C LEU A 194 -8.16 -26.50 18.63
N GLY A 195 -7.75 -27.71 18.25
CA GLY A 195 -8.48 -28.55 17.29
C GLY A 195 -8.41 -28.06 15.84
N LEU A 196 -7.47 -27.16 15.53
CA LEU A 196 -7.28 -26.58 14.20
C LEU A 196 -6.47 -27.50 13.27
N LEU A 197 -5.68 -28.40 13.85
CA LEU A 197 -4.98 -29.44 13.12
C LEU A 197 -5.80 -30.73 13.15
N GLN A 198 -6.60 -30.96 12.12
CA GLN A 198 -7.12 -32.30 11.81
C GLN A 198 -5.99 -33.15 11.21
N ILE A 199 -5.02 -33.53 12.06
CA ILE A 199 -3.86 -34.34 11.67
C ILE A 199 -4.30 -35.63 10.95
N GLU A 200 -5.44 -36.18 11.36
CA GLU A 200 -6.04 -37.37 10.77
C GLU A 200 -6.55 -37.14 9.34
N ALA A 201 -7.21 -36.00 9.06
CA ALA A 201 -7.69 -35.66 7.72
C ALA A 201 -6.53 -35.43 6.75
N ILE A 202 -5.48 -34.74 7.20
CA ILE A 202 -4.28 -34.47 6.40
C ILE A 202 -3.50 -35.77 6.12
N GLN A 203 -3.40 -36.67 7.10
CA GLN A 203 -2.76 -37.98 6.90
C GLN A 203 -3.59 -38.91 6.01
N GLN A 204 -4.92 -38.86 6.09
CA GLN A 204 -5.80 -39.62 5.21
C GLN A 204 -5.72 -39.13 3.76
N GLU A 205 -5.74 -37.82 3.51
CA GLU A 205 -5.53 -37.28 2.16
C GLU A 205 -4.16 -37.63 1.59
N ALA A 206 -3.10 -37.58 2.40
CA ALA A 206 -1.75 -37.94 1.97
C ALA A 206 -1.64 -39.43 1.58
N ARG A 207 -2.25 -40.33 2.37
CA ARG A 207 -2.31 -41.77 2.06
C ARG A 207 -3.15 -42.06 0.82
N GLN A 208 -4.28 -41.37 0.64
CA GLN A 208 -5.13 -41.51 -0.54
C GLN A 208 -4.41 -41.04 -1.82
N ARG A 209 -3.68 -39.92 -1.77
CA ARG A 209 -2.88 -39.42 -2.91
C ARG A 209 -1.74 -40.38 -3.29
N GLN A 210 -1.07 -40.99 -2.32
CA GLN A 210 -0.05 -42.02 -2.59
C GLN A 210 -0.65 -43.30 -3.18
N ALA A 211 -1.82 -43.74 -2.69
CA ALA A 211 -2.52 -44.90 -3.25
C ALA A 211 -2.94 -44.68 -4.72
N GLN A 212 -3.42 -43.49 -5.06
CA GLN A 212 -3.80 -43.14 -6.44
C GLN A 212 -2.60 -43.07 -7.39
N GLN A 213 -1.44 -42.54 -6.95
CA GLN A 213 -0.21 -42.53 -7.76
C GLN A 213 0.36 -43.94 -8.01
N ASN A 214 0.25 -44.84 -7.04
CA ASN A 214 0.70 -46.23 -7.19
C ASN A 214 -0.22 -47.06 -8.12
N GLN A 215 -1.52 -46.73 -8.19
CA GLN A 215 -2.45 -47.38 -9.12
C GLN A 215 -2.25 -46.92 -10.57
N GLY A 216 -2.00 -45.62 -10.80
CA GLY A 216 -1.71 -45.08 -12.14
C GLY A 216 -0.41 -45.61 -12.76
N SER A 217 0.61 -45.87 -11.93
CA SER A 217 1.89 -46.44 -12.37
C SER A 217 1.81 -47.95 -12.69
N GLN A 218 0.91 -48.71 -12.04
CA GLN A 218 0.62 -50.09 -12.40
C GLN A 218 -0.20 -50.22 -13.71
N GLN A 219 -1.13 -49.31 -13.97
CA GLN A 219 -1.89 -49.29 -15.23
C GLN A 219 -1.01 -48.98 -16.45
N ASN A 220 -0.04 -48.07 -16.30
CA ASN A 220 0.90 -47.76 -17.39
C ASN A 220 1.84 -48.93 -17.71
N ARG A 221 2.28 -49.70 -16.71
CA ARG A 221 3.11 -50.91 -16.93
C ARG A 221 2.35 -52.04 -17.62
N ARG A 222 1.05 -52.19 -17.37
CA ARG A 222 0.20 -53.20 -18.03
C ARG A 222 -0.12 -52.89 -19.49
N ARG A 223 -0.18 -51.60 -19.87
CA ARG A 223 -0.36 -51.19 -21.28
C ARG A 223 0.89 -51.42 -22.13
N SER A 224 2.08 -51.25 -21.57
CA SER A 224 3.35 -51.50 -22.28
C SER A 224 3.66 -52.98 -22.54
N SER A 225 2.97 -53.91 -21.85
CA SER A 225 3.16 -55.36 -22.06
C SER A 225 2.14 -56.01 -22.99
N ALA A 226 1.18 -55.24 -23.54
CA ALA A 226 0.09 -55.74 -24.38
C ALA A 226 0.22 -55.31 -25.86
N SER A 227 1.39 -54.83 -26.28
CA SER A 227 1.67 -54.43 -27.65
C SER A 227 2.86 -55.23 -28.19
N TRP A 228 2.59 -56.44 -28.68
CA TRP A 228 3.36 -57.17 -29.69
C TRP A 228 2.40 -58.06 -30.47
#